data_AF-A0A2A3E1N0-F1
#
_entry.id   AF-A0A2A3E1N0-F1
#
_cell.length_a   1.000
_cell.length_b   1.000
_cell.length_c   1.000
_cell.angle_alpha   90.00
_cell.angle_beta   90.00
_cell.angle_gamma   90.00
#
_symmetry.space_group_name_H-M   'P 1'
#
loop_
_entity.id
_entity.type
_entity.pdbx_description
1 polymer ?
#
loop_
_entity_poly.entity_id
_entity_poly.type
_entity_poly.pdbx_seq_one_letter_code
_entity_poly.pdbx_strand_id
1 'polypeptide(L)'
;MKNLSYTEVVTTPNYSGKYYMSKRSRFNLRGPLILWSSLLSLFSIIGIFRTLPEMIHTLTHHGFYHSVCIPSFIEQDVVCGFWSWMFALSKLLEFGDTMFIILRKQKLIFLHWYHHITVLLYSWFSYSEHAASARWFMVLNYFVHSIMYSYYALKAMRYKIPKFISILITILQIVQMIIVISKLFSTTIYEIAIGYPKISSADSLCNLNES
;
A
#
# COMPACT_ATOMS: atom_id res chain seq x y z
N MET A 1 15.85 -4.29 35.82
CA MET A 1 15.10 -4.34 34.55
C MET A 1 16.04 -3.88 33.46
N LYS A 2 16.44 -4.76 32.54
CA LYS A 2 17.40 -4.42 31.48
C LYS A 2 16.69 -3.51 30.48
N ASN A 3 17.25 -2.33 30.25
CA ASN A 3 16.84 -1.42 29.19
C ASN A 3 17.06 -2.15 27.85
N LEU A 4 15.98 -2.73 27.32
CA LEU A 4 15.92 -3.25 25.96
C LEU A 4 16.08 -2.07 25.01
N SER A 5 17.29 -1.90 24.49
CA SER A 5 17.59 -0.94 23.44
C SER A 5 16.66 -1.22 22.25
N TYR A 6 15.93 -0.20 21.80
CA TYR A 6 15.01 -0.25 20.65
C TYR A 6 15.58 -0.96 19.39
N THR A 7 16.91 -1.01 19.28
CA THR A 7 17.68 -1.71 18.25
C THR A 7 17.49 -3.24 18.26
N GLU A 8 17.30 -3.88 19.43
CA GLU A 8 17.19 -5.36 19.53
C GLU A 8 15.80 -5.86 19.10
N VAL A 9 14.73 -5.10 19.37
CA VAL A 9 13.35 -5.46 18.98
C VAL A 9 13.15 -5.34 17.46
N VAL A 10 13.80 -4.37 16.83
CA VAL A 10 13.71 -4.15 15.37
C VAL A 10 14.54 -5.15 14.57
N THR A 11 15.63 -5.66 15.15
CA THR A 11 16.56 -6.57 14.46
C THR A 11 16.21 -8.04 14.63
N THR A 12 15.46 -8.42 15.67
CA THR A 12 15.21 -9.82 16.05
C THR A 12 14.46 -10.66 15.00
N PRO A 13 13.38 -10.19 14.34
CA PRO A 13 12.71 -11.00 13.32
C PRO A 13 13.60 -11.23 12.08
N ASN A 14 14.32 -10.18 11.68
CA ASN A 14 15.21 -10.21 10.51
C ASN A 14 16.48 -11.05 10.75
N TYR A 15 17.04 -11.03 11.97
CA TYR A 15 18.18 -11.85 12.35
C TYR A 15 17.80 -13.31 12.53
N SER A 16 16.68 -13.61 13.18
CA SER A 16 16.20 -14.98 13.37
C SER A 16 15.89 -15.68 12.05
N GLY A 17 15.23 -14.99 11.11
CA GLY A 17 14.97 -15.52 9.77
C GLY A 17 16.26 -15.79 8.97
N LYS A 18 17.24 -14.88 9.01
CA LYS A 18 18.54 -15.05 8.34
C LYS A 18 19.39 -16.14 9.00
N TYR A 19 19.37 -16.25 10.33
CA TYR A 19 20.09 -17.28 11.09
C TYR A 19 19.52 -18.68 10.79
N TYR A 20 18.20 -18.83 10.78
CA TYR A 20 17.52 -20.08 10.42
C TYR A 20 17.82 -20.51 8.98
N MET A 21 17.81 -19.57 8.04
CA MET A 21 18.16 -19.84 6.65
C MET A 21 19.65 -20.05 6.40
N SER A 22 20.55 -19.58 7.27
CA SER A 22 22.00 -19.77 7.08
C SER A 22 22.36 -21.25 6.91
N LYS A 23 21.66 -22.14 7.64
CA LYS A 23 21.85 -23.60 7.63
C LYS A 23 21.22 -24.35 6.43
N ARG A 24 20.47 -23.69 5.53
CA ARG A 24 19.82 -24.34 4.37
C ARG A 24 20.28 -23.80 3.02
N SER A 25 20.19 -24.61 1.96
CA SER A 25 20.48 -24.19 0.58
C SER A 25 19.42 -23.19 0.05
N ARG A 26 19.76 -22.41 -0.99
CA ARG A 26 18.81 -21.47 -1.61
C ARG A 26 17.68 -22.26 -2.28
N PHE A 27 16.44 -22.02 -1.89
CA PHE A 27 15.29 -22.63 -2.55
C PHE A 27 15.06 -22.00 -3.92
N ASN A 28 14.75 -22.84 -4.91
CA ASN A 28 14.39 -22.41 -6.26
C ASN A 28 12.89 -22.04 -6.30
N LEU A 29 12.50 -20.98 -5.58
CA LEU A 29 11.12 -20.50 -5.39
C LEU A 29 10.56 -19.76 -6.62
N ARG A 30 11.06 -20.07 -7.80
CA ARG A 30 10.73 -19.32 -9.01
C ARG A 30 9.29 -19.52 -9.45
N GLY A 31 8.81 -20.77 -9.47
CA GLY A 31 7.41 -21.09 -9.78
C GLY A 31 6.44 -20.42 -8.80
N PRO A 32 6.62 -20.59 -7.48
CA PRO A 32 5.83 -19.89 -6.47
C PRO A 32 5.85 -18.36 -6.62
N LEU A 33 7.01 -17.76 -6.93
CA LEU A 33 7.11 -16.31 -7.14
C LEU A 33 6.34 -15.84 -8.38
N ILE A 34 6.35 -16.61 -9.48
CA ILE A 34 5.56 -16.31 -10.68
C ILE A 34 4.08 -16.36 -10.34
N LEU A 35 3.62 -17.45 -9.71
CA LEU A 35 2.23 -17.62 -9.32
C LEU A 35 1.79 -16.48 -8.39
N TRP A 36 2.58 -16.21 -7.35
CA TRP A 36 2.33 -15.15 -6.39
C TRP A 36 2.22 -13.77 -7.03
N SER A 37 3.21 -13.38 -7.84
CA SER A 37 3.21 -12.09 -8.54
C SER A 37 2.05 -11.99 -9.53
N SER A 38 1.66 -13.10 -10.17
CA SER A 38 0.53 -13.13 -11.11
C SER A 38 -0.81 -12.98 -10.38
N LEU A 39 -0.97 -13.63 -9.22
CA LEU A 39 -2.16 -13.49 -8.37
C LEU A 39 -2.30 -12.06 -7.86
N LEU A 40 -1.22 -11.44 -7.37
CA LEU A 40 -1.25 -10.05 -6.92
C LEU A 40 -1.51 -9.06 -8.06
N SER A 41 -0.95 -9.32 -9.25
CA SER A 41 -1.25 -8.53 -10.45
C SER A 41 -2.74 -8.62 -10.81
N LEU A 42 -3.29 -9.84 -10.92
CA LEU A 42 -4.69 -10.05 -11.25
C LEU A 42 -5.62 -9.39 -10.22
N PHE A 43 -5.33 -9.57 -8.93
CA PHE A 43 -6.07 -8.93 -7.86
C PHE A 43 -6.07 -7.40 -8.00
N SER A 44 -4.91 -6.80 -8.28
CA SER A 44 -4.79 -5.35 -8.47
C SER A 44 -5.56 -4.86 -9.70
N ILE A 45 -5.53 -5.63 -10.79
CA ILE A 45 -6.28 -5.32 -12.03
C ILE A 45 -7.78 -5.35 -11.76
N ILE A 46 -8.30 -6.40 -11.10
CA ILE A 46 -9.72 -6.49 -10.75
C ILE A 46 -10.10 -5.34 -9.81
N GLY A 47 -9.24 -5.00 -8.85
CA GLY A 47 -9.43 -3.84 -7.97
C GLY A 47 -9.64 -2.55 -8.74
N ILE A 48 -8.80 -2.24 -9.73
CA ILE A 48 -8.98 -1.06 -10.61
C ILE A 48 -10.30 -1.15 -11.37
N PHE A 49 -10.58 -2.27 -12.04
CA PHE A 49 -11.81 -2.39 -12.84
C PHE A 49 -13.08 -2.19 -12.04
N ARG A 50 -13.06 -2.48 -10.73
CA ARG A 50 -14.22 -2.33 -9.85
C ARG A 50 -14.29 -0.97 -9.17
N THR A 51 -13.16 -0.35 -8.85
CA THR A 51 -13.10 0.93 -8.12
C THR A 51 -12.99 2.16 -9.04
N LEU A 52 -12.43 2.00 -10.23
CA LEU A 52 -12.22 3.08 -11.20
C LEU A 52 -13.53 3.66 -11.78
N PRO A 53 -14.56 2.86 -12.14
CA PRO A 53 -15.80 3.40 -12.69
C PRO A 53 -16.53 4.29 -11.69
N GLU A 54 -16.54 3.91 -10.42
CA GLU A 54 -17.09 4.71 -9.33
C GLU A 54 -16.35 6.04 -9.21
N MET A 55 -15.01 6.01 -9.20
CA MET A 55 -14.20 7.22 -9.09
C MET A 55 -14.44 8.19 -10.25
N ILE A 56 -14.54 7.68 -11.49
CA ILE A 56 -14.84 8.48 -12.68
C ILE A 56 -16.25 9.07 -12.60
N HIS A 57 -17.24 8.28 -12.17
CA HIS A 57 -18.62 8.74 -12.01
C HIS A 57 -18.72 9.88 -10.98
N THR A 58 -18.12 9.69 -9.80
CA THR A 58 -18.09 10.73 -8.76
C THR A 58 -17.36 11.98 -9.23
N LEU A 59 -16.24 11.85 -9.95
CA LEU A 59 -15.47 12.99 -10.45
C LEU A 59 -16.23 13.79 -11.52
N THR A 60 -16.92 13.10 -12.44
CA THR A 60 -17.66 13.73 -13.55
C THR A 60 -18.98 14.36 -13.12
N HIS A 61 -19.70 13.75 -12.17
CA HIS A 61 -21.03 14.23 -11.77
C HIS A 61 -21.04 15.14 -10.55
N HIS A 62 -20.14 14.92 -9.58
CA HIS A 62 -20.17 15.63 -8.29
C HIS A 62 -18.93 16.52 -8.08
N GLY A 63 -17.94 16.45 -8.97
CA GLY A 63 -16.73 17.27 -8.96
C GLY A 63 -15.64 16.78 -8.01
N PHE A 64 -14.47 17.44 -8.04
CA PHE A 64 -13.28 17.02 -7.30
C PHE A 64 -13.45 17.14 -5.78
N TYR A 65 -14.15 18.20 -5.32
CA TYR A 65 -14.41 18.45 -3.89
C TYR A 65 -15.20 17.30 -3.25
N HIS A 66 -16.30 16.89 -3.87
CA HIS A 66 -17.14 15.80 -3.39
C HIS A 66 -16.41 14.44 -3.40
N SER A 67 -15.49 14.23 -4.35
CA SER A 67 -14.70 12.99 -4.44
C SER A 67 -13.63 12.84 -3.35
N VAL A 68 -13.17 13.96 -2.78
CA VAL A 68 -12.07 13.98 -1.79
C VAL A 68 -12.61 14.08 -0.37
N CYS A 69 -13.75 14.73 -0.18
CA CYS A 69 -14.22 15.11 1.15
C CYS A 69 -15.45 14.36 1.66
N ILE A 70 -16.25 13.74 0.79
CA ILE A 70 -17.43 13.00 1.24
C ILE A 70 -17.13 11.50 1.23
N PRO A 71 -17.28 10.78 2.38
CA PRO A 71 -17.00 9.35 2.49
C PRO A 71 -18.08 8.45 1.86
N SER A 72 -18.79 8.94 0.84
CA SER A 72 -19.87 8.20 0.14
C SER A 72 -19.43 6.84 -0.40
N PHE A 73 -18.14 6.70 -0.74
CA PHE A 73 -17.54 5.46 -1.24
C PHE A 73 -17.71 4.26 -0.33
N ILE A 74 -17.63 4.46 0.99
CA ILE A 74 -17.59 3.35 1.94
C ILE A 74 -18.97 3.10 2.54
N GLU A 75 -19.77 4.15 2.69
CA GLU A 75 -21.09 4.05 3.31
C GLU A 75 -22.24 3.76 2.33
N GLN A 76 -22.17 4.26 1.09
CA GLN A 76 -23.25 4.10 0.12
C GLN A 76 -23.00 2.93 -0.86
N ASP A 77 -21.74 2.64 -1.18
CA ASP A 77 -21.38 1.55 -2.08
C ASP A 77 -20.77 0.36 -1.34
N VAL A 78 -21.60 -0.64 -1.03
CA VAL A 78 -21.19 -1.93 -0.45
C VAL A 78 -20.08 -2.63 -1.26
N VAL A 79 -20.06 -2.45 -2.58
CA VAL A 79 -19.01 -2.98 -3.46
C VAL A 79 -17.67 -2.32 -3.14
N CYS A 80 -17.66 -1.01 -2.99
CA CYS A 80 -16.47 -0.20 -2.73
C CYS A 80 -15.95 -0.39 -1.30
N GLY A 81 -16.84 -0.55 -0.32
CA GLY A 81 -16.49 -0.98 1.03
C GLY A 81 -15.80 -2.35 1.06
N PHE A 82 -16.34 -3.33 0.33
CA PHE A 82 -15.72 -4.66 0.20
C PHE A 82 -14.32 -4.58 -0.43
N TRP A 83 -14.15 -3.82 -1.52
CA TRP A 83 -12.84 -3.64 -2.16
C TRP A 83 -11.84 -2.89 -1.27
N SER A 84 -12.30 -1.97 -0.43
CA SER A 84 -11.46 -1.30 0.57
C SER A 84 -10.96 -2.26 1.64
N TRP A 85 -11.80 -3.19 2.09
CA TRP A 85 -11.37 -4.24 3.01
C TRP A 85 -10.37 -5.20 2.35
N MET A 86 -10.65 -5.61 1.10
CA MET A 86 -9.73 -6.42 0.31
C MET A 86 -8.39 -5.72 0.06
N PHE A 87 -8.38 -4.39 -0.07
CA PHE A 87 -7.15 -3.59 -0.16
C PHE A 87 -6.31 -3.68 1.12
N ALA A 88 -6.94 -3.56 2.30
CA ALA A 88 -6.22 -3.74 3.57
C ALA A 88 -5.63 -5.15 3.69
N LEU A 89 -6.38 -6.17 3.27
CA LEU A 89 -5.87 -7.55 3.20
C LEU A 89 -4.73 -7.72 2.20
N SER A 90 -4.75 -7.00 1.08
CA SER A 90 -3.68 -7.07 0.08
C SER A 90 -2.35 -6.65 0.70
N LYS A 91 -2.32 -5.67 1.62
CA LYS A 91 -1.09 -5.25 2.30
C LYS A 91 -0.49 -6.34 3.17
N LEU A 92 -1.34 -7.20 3.74
CA LEU A 92 -0.88 -8.38 4.48
C LEU A 92 -0.24 -9.40 3.54
N LEU A 93 -0.84 -9.62 2.36
CA LEU A 93 -0.26 -10.48 1.35
C LEU A 93 1.05 -9.87 0.81
N GLU A 94 1.09 -8.59 0.48
CA GLU A 94 2.30 -7.90 0.00
C GLU A 94 3.45 -7.98 1.03
N PHE A 95 3.16 -7.95 2.34
CA PHE A 95 4.18 -8.21 3.36
C PHE A 95 4.82 -9.61 3.22
N GLY A 96 4.10 -10.59 2.67
CA GLY A 96 4.61 -11.91 2.29
C GLY A 96 5.75 -11.88 1.26
N ASP A 97 5.89 -10.81 0.47
CA ASP A 97 7.04 -10.63 -0.44
C ASP A 97 8.37 -10.62 0.34
N THR A 98 8.35 -10.06 1.56
CA THR A 98 9.52 -10.08 2.45
C THR A 98 9.92 -11.50 2.84
N MET A 99 8.95 -12.40 3.03
CA MET A 99 9.21 -13.82 3.31
C MET A 99 9.90 -14.49 2.11
N PHE A 100 9.46 -14.24 0.89
CA PHE A 100 10.13 -14.77 -0.32
C PHE A 100 11.57 -14.25 -0.47
N ILE A 101 11.83 -12.99 -0.11
CA ILE A 101 13.20 -12.41 -0.14
C ILE A 101 14.10 -13.10 0.88
N ILE A 102 13.60 -13.30 2.11
CA ILE A 102 14.32 -14.02 3.16
C ILE A 102 14.60 -15.45 2.69
N LEU A 103 13.58 -16.16 2.20
CA LEU A 103 13.67 -17.55 1.71
C LEU A 103 14.66 -17.75 0.55
N ARG A 104 14.90 -16.70 -0.24
CA ARG A 104 15.89 -16.70 -1.33
C ARG A 104 17.30 -16.26 -0.90
N LYS A 105 17.50 -15.98 0.39
CA LYS A 105 18.74 -15.38 0.94
C LYS A 105 19.12 -14.06 0.26
N GLN A 106 18.14 -13.27 -0.16
CA GLN A 106 18.39 -11.94 -0.71
C GLN A 106 18.54 -10.92 0.42
N LYS A 107 19.32 -9.86 0.18
CA LYS A 107 19.50 -8.79 1.17
C LYS A 107 18.18 -8.00 1.27
N LEU A 108 17.44 -8.21 2.35
CA LEU A 108 16.29 -7.40 2.69
C LEU A 108 16.77 -5.98 3.08
N ILE A 109 16.27 -4.97 2.38
CA ILE A 109 16.58 -3.55 2.60
C ILE A 109 15.69 -3.03 3.72
N PHE A 110 16.24 -2.23 4.64
CA PHE A 110 15.50 -1.66 5.77
C PHE A 110 14.26 -0.85 5.34
N LEU A 111 14.39 -0.07 4.27
CA LEU A 111 13.28 0.73 3.76
C LEU A 111 12.09 -0.13 3.31
N HIS A 112 12.34 -1.31 2.74
CA HIS A 112 11.29 -2.17 2.18
C HIS A 112 10.41 -2.77 3.29
N TRP A 113 10.99 -3.42 4.30
CA TRP A 113 10.17 -4.01 5.37
C TRP A 113 9.47 -2.94 6.22
N TYR A 114 10.14 -1.82 6.49
CA TYR A 114 9.56 -0.70 7.24
C TYR A 114 8.35 -0.14 6.49
N HIS A 115 8.49 0.11 5.18
CA HIS A 115 7.38 0.52 4.33
C HIS A 115 6.21 -0.48 4.36
N HIS A 116 6.45 -1.78 4.19
CA HIS A 116 5.37 -2.76 4.16
C HIS A 116 4.60 -2.84 5.49
N ILE A 117 5.27 -2.67 6.63
CA ILE A 117 4.61 -2.63 7.94
C ILE A 117 3.82 -1.33 8.12
N THR A 118 4.40 -0.18 7.76
CA THR A 118 3.70 1.10 7.93
C THR A 118 2.47 1.21 7.05
N VAL A 119 2.54 0.78 5.79
CA VAL A 119 1.37 0.80 4.89
C VAL A 119 0.30 -0.22 5.30
N LEU A 120 0.69 -1.36 5.88
CA LEU A 120 -0.25 -2.32 6.47
C LEU A 120 -1.05 -1.67 7.61
N LEU A 121 -0.34 -1.11 8.60
CA LEU A 121 -0.98 -0.44 9.75
C LEU A 121 -1.82 0.76 9.32
N TYR A 122 -1.30 1.55 8.39
CA TYR A 122 -2.03 2.71 7.84
C TYR A 122 -3.30 2.28 7.11
N SER A 123 -3.25 1.24 6.26
CA SER A 123 -4.43 0.76 5.53
C SER A 123 -5.52 0.23 6.48
N TRP A 124 -5.12 -0.46 7.54
CA TRP A 124 -6.03 -0.97 8.55
C TRP A 124 -6.69 0.18 9.33
N PHE A 125 -5.90 1.15 9.75
CA PHE A 125 -6.39 2.33 10.45
C PHE A 125 -7.31 3.18 9.58
N SER A 126 -6.90 3.45 8.33
CA SER A 126 -7.67 4.24 7.37
C SER A 126 -9.00 3.59 6.99
N TYR A 127 -9.07 2.25 6.99
CA TYR A 127 -10.33 1.53 6.76
C TYR A 127 -11.31 1.73 7.91
N SER A 128 -10.84 1.65 9.16
CA SER A 128 -11.67 1.85 10.36
C SER A 128 -12.22 3.29 10.48
N GLU A 129 -11.47 4.27 10.00
CA GLU A 129 -11.83 5.69 10.07
C GLU A 129 -12.65 6.19 8.86
N HIS A 130 -13.00 5.31 7.91
CA HIS A 130 -13.80 5.65 6.73
C HIS A 130 -13.31 6.91 5.96
N ALA A 131 -12.00 7.13 5.90
CA ALA A 131 -11.45 8.37 5.35
C ALA A 131 -11.78 8.54 3.85
N ALA A 132 -12.55 9.59 3.50
CA ALA A 132 -12.97 9.86 2.11
C ALA A 132 -11.78 9.97 1.13
N SER A 133 -10.69 10.61 1.56
CA SER A 133 -9.48 10.78 0.75
C SER A 133 -8.69 9.48 0.52
N ALA A 134 -8.97 8.41 1.26
CA ALA A 134 -8.34 7.10 1.08
C ALA A 134 -8.71 6.44 -0.26
N ARG A 135 -9.87 6.80 -0.85
CA ARG A 135 -10.33 6.30 -2.15
C ARG A 135 -9.29 6.53 -3.25
N TRP A 136 -8.82 7.78 -3.38
CA TRP A 136 -7.81 8.16 -4.37
C TRP A 136 -6.49 7.42 -4.17
N PHE A 137 -6.06 7.29 -2.92
CA PHE A 137 -4.85 6.56 -2.59
C PHE A 137 -4.95 5.08 -2.97
N MET A 138 -6.08 4.45 -2.65
CA MET A 138 -6.35 3.06 -2.97
C MET A 138 -6.31 2.81 -4.49
N VAL A 139 -7.01 3.62 -5.29
CA VAL A 139 -7.05 3.45 -6.76
C VAL A 139 -5.66 3.64 -7.37
N LEU A 140 -4.92 4.68 -6.97
CA LEU A 140 -3.55 4.91 -7.43
C LEU A 140 -2.62 3.75 -7.04
N ASN A 141 -2.77 3.23 -5.82
CA ASN A 141 -1.97 2.12 -5.33
C ASN A 141 -2.26 0.83 -6.12
N TYR A 142 -3.53 0.51 -6.40
CA TYR A 142 -3.89 -0.60 -7.26
C TYR A 142 -3.31 -0.45 -8.66
N PHE A 143 -3.35 0.75 -9.23
CA PHE A 143 -2.73 1.05 -10.51
C PHE A 143 -1.23 0.75 -10.52
N VAL A 144 -0.47 1.32 -9.57
CA VAL A 144 0.98 1.08 -9.49
C VAL A 144 1.30 -0.40 -9.23
N HIS A 145 0.56 -1.07 -8.34
CA HIS A 145 0.79 -2.49 -8.03
C HIS A 145 0.44 -3.40 -9.21
N SER A 146 -0.59 -3.09 -9.98
CA SER A 146 -0.92 -3.85 -11.19
C SER A 146 0.27 -3.86 -12.17
N ILE A 147 0.90 -2.70 -12.39
CA ILE A 147 2.05 -2.57 -13.29
C ILE A 147 3.31 -3.22 -12.69
N MET A 148 3.58 -2.98 -11.40
CA MET A 148 4.74 -3.52 -10.71
C MET A 148 4.73 -5.05 -10.68
N TYR A 149 3.63 -5.67 -10.25
CA TYR A 149 3.54 -7.12 -10.14
C TYR A 149 3.48 -7.80 -11.50
N SER A 150 2.84 -7.18 -12.49
CA SER A 150 2.91 -7.67 -13.88
C SER A 150 4.35 -7.69 -14.39
N TYR A 151 5.12 -6.63 -14.12
CA TYR A 151 6.55 -6.58 -14.45
C TYR A 151 7.34 -7.68 -13.72
N TYR A 152 7.06 -7.94 -12.45
CA TYR A 152 7.72 -9.02 -11.70
C TYR A 152 7.38 -10.41 -12.22
N ALA A 153 6.11 -10.67 -12.56
CA ALA A 153 5.67 -11.92 -13.16
C ALA A 153 6.39 -12.17 -14.50
N LEU A 154 6.40 -11.18 -15.39
CA LEU A 154 7.05 -11.27 -16.70
C LEU A 154 8.57 -11.43 -16.59
N LYS A 155 9.22 -10.71 -15.66
CA LYS A 155 10.65 -10.87 -15.37
C LYS A 155 10.96 -12.26 -14.83
N ALA A 156 10.10 -12.79 -13.98
CA ALA A 156 10.24 -14.14 -13.45
C ALA A 156 10.04 -15.21 -14.54
N MET A 157 9.29 -14.93 -15.62
CA MET A 157 9.17 -15.77 -16.83
C MET A 157 10.34 -15.66 -17.83
N ARG A 158 11.44 -14.95 -17.51
CA ARG A 158 12.59 -14.67 -18.41
C ARG A 158 12.28 -13.79 -19.62
N TYR A 159 11.17 -13.06 -19.62
CA TYR A 159 10.94 -12.10 -20.70
C TYR A 159 11.94 -10.94 -20.60
N LYS A 160 12.56 -10.55 -21.73
CA LYS A 160 13.48 -9.41 -21.79
C LYS A 160 12.66 -8.12 -21.84
N ILE A 161 12.39 -7.53 -20.69
CA ILE A 161 11.72 -6.23 -20.59
C ILE A 161 12.76 -5.11 -20.67
N PRO A 162 12.52 -4.04 -21.44
CA PRO A 162 13.41 -2.89 -21.50
C PRO A 162 13.55 -2.22 -20.11
N LYS A 163 14.78 -1.77 -19.80
CA LYS A 163 15.11 -1.13 -18.51
C LYS A 163 14.25 0.10 -18.22
N PHE A 164 13.79 0.81 -19.25
CA PHE A 164 12.94 1.99 -19.12
C PHE A 164 11.66 1.71 -18.30
N ILE A 165 11.03 0.55 -18.48
CA ILE A 165 9.80 0.18 -17.73
C ILE A 165 10.10 0.05 -16.23
N SER A 166 11.27 -0.50 -15.87
CA SER A 166 11.66 -0.62 -14.47
C SER A 166 11.94 0.74 -13.81
N ILE A 167 12.44 1.71 -14.59
CA ILE A 167 12.64 3.09 -14.14
C ILE A 167 11.28 3.76 -13.94
N LEU A 168 10.36 3.62 -14.89
CA LEU A 168 9.01 4.17 -14.79
C LEU A 168 8.28 3.65 -13.54
N ILE A 169 8.32 2.34 -13.27
CA ILE A 169 7.73 1.76 -12.07
C ILE A 169 8.34 2.36 -10.80
N THR A 170 9.67 2.55 -10.78
CA THR A 170 10.36 3.13 -9.63
C THR A 170 9.94 4.59 -9.40
N ILE A 171 9.79 5.37 -10.47
CA ILE A 171 9.29 6.76 -10.40
C ILE A 171 7.86 6.77 -9.83
N LEU A 172 6.97 5.92 -10.35
CA LEU A 172 5.59 5.82 -9.89
C LEU A 172 5.52 5.46 -8.40
N GLN A 173 6.37 4.53 -7.93
CA GLN A 173 6.44 4.16 -6.50
C GLN A 173 6.93 5.30 -5.61
N ILE A 174 7.94 6.05 -6.05
CA ILE A 174 8.46 7.19 -5.30
C ILE A 174 7.40 8.28 -5.20
N VAL A 175 6.72 8.59 -6.30
CA VAL A 175 5.62 9.56 -6.30
C VAL A 175 4.51 9.12 -5.35
N GLN A 176 4.12 7.84 -5.38
CA GLN A 176 3.12 7.30 -4.46
C GLN A 176 3.56 7.45 -3.00
N MET A 177 4.83 7.20 -2.67
CA MET A 177 5.36 7.37 -1.33
C MET A 177 5.27 8.82 -0.85
N ILE A 178 5.63 9.78 -1.71
CA ILE A 178 5.58 11.21 -1.37
C ILE A 178 4.14 11.60 -1.04
N ILE A 179 3.16 11.18 -1.86
CA ILE A 179 1.74 11.48 -1.64
C ILE A 179 1.27 10.94 -0.29
N VAL A 180 1.64 9.71 0.07
CA VAL A 180 1.27 9.09 1.36
C VAL A 180 1.86 9.85 2.53
N ILE A 181 3.16 10.16 2.47
CA ILE A 181 3.86 10.87 3.55
C ILE A 181 3.26 12.26 3.72
N SER A 182 3.01 12.99 2.63
CA SER A 182 2.39 14.31 2.69
C SER A 182 1.00 14.26 3.34
N LYS A 183 0.17 13.26 2.99
CA LYS A 183 -1.15 13.09 3.61
C LYS A 183 -1.04 12.75 5.10
N LEU A 184 -0.17 11.82 5.47
CA LEU A 184 0.05 11.46 6.86
C LEU A 184 0.55 12.66 7.69
N PHE A 185 1.46 13.45 7.13
CA PHE A 185 2.01 14.64 7.78
C PHE A 185 0.93 15.71 7.97
N SER A 186 0.15 16.02 6.93
CA SER A 186 -0.97 16.96 7.03
C SER A 186 -1.94 16.55 8.13
N THR A 187 -2.42 15.29 8.12
CA THR A 187 -3.35 14.79 9.15
C THR A 187 -2.77 14.92 10.56
N THR A 188 -1.50 14.57 10.75
CA THR A 188 -0.84 14.67 12.07
C THR A 188 -0.71 16.12 12.55
N ILE A 189 -0.37 17.06 11.66
CA ILE A 189 -0.26 18.48 12.01
C ILE A 189 -1.62 19.08 12.37
N TYR A 190 -2.68 18.73 11.64
CA TYR A 190 -4.04 19.16 11.97
C TYR A 190 -4.50 18.62 13.33
N GLU A 191 -4.20 17.36 13.65
CA GLU A 191 -4.49 16.79 14.98
C GLU A 191 -3.78 17.55 16.11
N ILE A 192 -2.51 17.90 15.92
CA ILE A 192 -1.71 18.65 16.92
C ILE A 192 -2.19 20.10 17.05
N ALA A 193 -2.55 20.75 15.94
CA ALA A 193 -2.95 22.16 15.92
C ALA A 193 -4.34 22.39 16.52
N ILE A 194 -5.27 21.42 16.38
CA ILE A 194 -6.67 21.59 16.76
C ILE A 194 -7.00 20.86 18.09
N GLY A 195 -6.15 19.94 18.56
CA GLY A 195 -6.30 19.30 19.88
C GLY A 195 -7.47 18.33 20.01
N TYR A 196 -8.15 17.99 18.90
CA TYR A 196 -9.26 17.03 18.86
C TYR A 196 -8.85 15.72 18.16
N PRO A 197 -9.35 14.55 18.62
CA PRO A 197 -9.09 13.27 17.97
C PRO A 197 -9.86 13.15 16.64
N LYS A 198 -9.09 12.88 15.57
CA LYS A 198 -9.30 12.13 14.32
C LYS A 198 -10.61 12.17 13.50
N ILE A 199 -11.77 12.46 14.08
CA ILE A 199 -13.08 12.17 13.46
C ILE A 199 -13.53 13.23 12.44
N SER A 200 -12.86 14.39 12.33
CA SER A 200 -13.35 15.52 11.53
C SER A 200 -12.30 16.17 10.62
N SER A 201 -11.16 15.53 10.34
CA SER A 201 -10.05 16.16 9.59
C SER A 201 -10.24 16.18 8.06
N ALA A 202 -10.98 15.23 7.48
CA ALA A 202 -11.37 15.30 6.06
C ALA A 202 -12.46 16.37 5.83
N ASP A 203 -13.41 16.48 6.77
CA ASP A 203 -14.49 17.47 6.72
C ASP A 203 -13.98 18.91 6.96
N SER A 204 -13.04 19.11 7.89
CA SER A 204 -12.52 20.46 8.22
C SER A 204 -11.59 21.06 7.16
N LEU A 205 -10.84 20.25 6.40
CA LEU A 205 -10.05 20.73 5.25
C LEU A 205 -10.94 21.19 4.10
N CYS A 206 -12.12 20.61 3.95
CA CYS A 206 -13.07 21.00 2.90
C CYS A 206 -13.88 22.22 3.29
N ASN A 207 -14.30 22.33 4.56
CA ASN A 207 -14.98 23.52 5.08
C ASN A 207 -14.14 24.82 5.07
N LEU A 208 -12.81 24.74 4.95
CA LEU A 208 -11.94 25.92 4.84
C LEU A 208 -11.85 26.51 3.43
N ASN A 209 -12.35 25.80 2.40
CA ASN A 209 -12.29 26.25 1.00
C ASN A 209 -13.64 26.81 0.51
N GLU A 210 -14.63 26.92 1.40
CA GLU A 210 -15.97 27.49 1.15
C GLU A 210 -16.17 28.87 1.83
N SER A 211 -15.13 29.44 2.47
CA SER A 211 -15.14 30.77 3.08
C SER A 211 -14.29 31.78 2.33
#